data_AF-A0A1R3IQ92-F1
#
_entry.id   AF-A0A1R3IQ92-F1
#
_cell.length_a   1.000
_cell.length_b   1.000
_cell.length_c   1.000
_cell.angle_alpha   90.00
_cell.angle_beta   90.00
_cell.angle_gamma   90.00
#
_symmetry.space_group_name_H-M   'P 1'
#
loop_
_entity.id
_entity.type
_entity.pdbx_description
1 polymer ?
#
loop_
_entity_poly.entity_id
_entity_poly.type
_entity_poly.pdbx_seq_one_letter_code
_entity_poly.pdbx_strand_id
1 'polypeptide(L)'
;MGSCICEKLILGSSHLVKAQGEAKSAQLIGQAIANNLAFITLRGIEASREIAHTMSNSANKVYLSSDDLLLNLQDMKLDNVNSKK
;
A
#
# COMPACT_ATOMS: atom_id res chain seq x y z
N MET A 1 -25.24 38.68 6.63
CA MET A 1 -24.02 38.20 5.94
C MET A 1 -22.93 37.67 6.87
N GLY A 2 -23.04 37.81 8.21
CA GLY A 2 -22.00 37.34 9.14
C GLY A 2 -21.98 35.84 9.47
N SER A 3 -23.09 35.09 9.31
CA SER A 3 -23.11 33.67 9.71
C SER A 3 -22.37 32.74 8.72
N CYS A 4 -22.32 33.07 7.42
CA CYS A 4 -21.63 32.24 6.42
C CYS A 4 -20.10 32.23 6.59
N ILE A 5 -19.51 33.22 7.25
CA ILE A 5 -18.05 33.33 7.42
C ILE A 5 -17.59 32.37 8.53
N CYS A 6 -18.33 32.27 9.63
CA CYS A 6 -18.03 31.36 10.73
C CYS A 6 -18.18 29.88 10.34
N GLU A 7 -19.20 29.53 9.55
CA GLU A 7 -19.46 28.14 9.15
C GLU A 7 -18.34 27.58 8.25
N LYS A 8 -17.85 28.40 7.30
CA LYS A 8 -16.75 28.03 6.41
C LYS A 8 -15.41 27.90 7.16
N LEU A 9 -15.20 28.68 8.22
CA LEU A 9 -14.00 28.63 9.05
C LEU A 9 -13.94 27.36 9.94
N ILE A 10 -15.09 26.91 10.46
CA ILE A 10 -15.21 25.69 11.26
C ILE A 10 -14.99 24.44 10.39
N LEU A 11 -15.53 24.44 9.17
CA LEU A 11 -15.25 23.40 8.18
C LEU A 11 -13.75 23.33 7.85
N GLY A 12 -13.08 24.46 7.63
CA GLY A 12 -11.62 24.46 7.36
C GLY A 12 -10.79 23.86 8.51
N SER A 13 -11.09 24.25 9.74
CA SER A 13 -10.35 23.81 10.94
C SER A 13 -10.47 22.31 11.19
N SER A 14 -11.66 21.73 10.98
CA SER A 14 -11.90 20.29 11.17
C SER A 14 -11.17 19.43 10.14
N HIS A 15 -11.09 19.87 8.88
CA HIS A 15 -10.32 19.17 7.84
C HIS A 15 -8.82 19.18 8.13
N LEU A 16 -8.29 20.28 8.70
CA LEU A 16 -6.86 20.39 9.06
C LEU A 16 -6.50 19.43 10.21
N VAL A 17 -7.31 19.36 11.26
CA VAL A 17 -7.08 18.45 12.39
C VAL A 17 -7.18 16.99 11.94
N LYS A 18 -8.16 16.67 11.09
CA LYS A 18 -8.30 15.32 10.52
C LYS A 18 -7.09 14.96 9.64
N ALA A 19 -6.68 15.84 8.74
CA ALA A 19 -5.50 15.64 7.89
C ALA A 19 -4.21 15.46 8.72
N GLN A 20 -4.04 16.22 9.80
CA GLN A 20 -2.88 16.08 10.68
C GLN A 20 -2.87 14.75 11.44
N GLY A 21 -4.05 14.29 11.89
CA GLY A 21 -4.21 12.98 12.53
C GLY A 21 -3.92 11.81 11.57
N GLU A 22 -4.41 11.92 10.33
CA GLU A 22 -4.14 10.94 9.27
C GLU A 22 -2.66 10.92 8.88
N ALA A 23 -2.04 12.08 8.70
CA ALA A 23 -0.62 12.20 8.40
C ALA A 23 0.26 11.59 9.51
N LYS A 24 -0.07 11.84 10.78
CA LYS A 24 0.70 11.29 11.89
C LYS A 24 0.54 9.76 12.00
N SER A 25 -0.67 9.26 11.78
CA SER A 25 -0.94 7.83 11.76
C SER A 25 -0.21 7.13 10.62
N ALA A 26 -0.25 7.69 9.42
CA ALA A 26 0.48 7.18 8.26
C ALA A 26 2.00 7.19 8.48
N GLN A 27 2.54 8.23 9.14
CA GLN A 27 3.96 8.31 9.48
C GLN A 27 4.39 7.16 10.42
N LEU A 28 3.62 6.91 11.48
CA LEU A 28 3.93 5.84 12.44
C LEU A 28 3.82 4.45 11.81
N ILE A 29 2.81 4.23 10.97
CA ILE A 29 2.66 2.99 10.21
C ILE A 29 3.82 2.82 9.23
N GLY A 30 4.19 3.89 8.50
CA GLY A 30 5.32 3.86 7.57
C GLY A 30 6.64 3.53 8.25
N GLN A 31 6.89 4.07 9.45
CA GLN A 31 8.06 3.72 10.26
C GLN A 31 8.05 2.24 10.69
N ALA A 32 6.89 1.70 11.10
CA ALA A 32 6.75 0.30 11.45
C ALA A 32 7.00 -0.64 10.26
N ILE A 33 6.55 -0.26 9.06
CA ILE A 33 6.77 -1.01 7.82
C ILE A 33 8.25 -0.96 7.39
N ALA A 34 8.89 0.21 7.47
CA ALA A 34 10.31 0.38 7.14
C ALA A 34 11.23 -0.49 8.01
N ASN A 35 10.83 -0.78 9.25
CA ASN A 35 11.57 -1.66 10.16
C ASN A 35 11.46 -3.15 9.80
N ASN A 36 10.50 -3.57 8.97
CA ASN A 36 10.28 -4.97 8.64
C ASN A 36 10.13 -5.20 7.12
N LEU A 37 11.24 -5.50 6.46
CA LEU A 37 11.27 -5.75 5.01
C LEU A 37 10.40 -6.96 4.61
N ALA A 38 10.26 -7.95 5.50
CA ALA A 38 9.43 -9.13 5.25
C ALA A 38 7.95 -8.78 5.02
N PHE A 39 7.43 -7.77 5.73
CA PHE A 39 6.05 -7.30 5.51
C PHE A 39 5.84 -6.73 4.10
N ILE A 40 6.79 -5.94 3.58
CA ILE A 40 6.70 -5.38 2.22
C ILE A 40 6.70 -6.51 1.18
N THR A 41 7.55 -7.53 1.37
CA THR A 41 7.58 -8.68 0.46
C THR A 41 6.29 -9.48 0.46
N LEU A 42 5.70 -9.74 1.64
CA LEU A 42 4.41 -10.44 1.75
C LEU A 42 3.27 -9.64 1.12
N ARG A 43 3.24 -8.32 1.35
CA ARG A 43 2.27 -7.42 0.70
C ARG A 43 2.45 -7.40 -0.82
N GLY A 44 3.69 -7.41 -1.31
CA GLY A 44 4.01 -7.51 -2.73
C GLY A 44 3.50 -8.82 -3.34
N ILE A 45 3.72 -9.96 -2.69
CA ILE A 45 3.20 -11.27 -3.12
C ILE A 45 1.67 -11.27 -3.19
N GLU A 46 1.01 -10.69 -2.19
CA GLU A 46 -0.45 -10.62 -2.14
C GLU A 46 -1.03 -9.73 -3.25
N ALA A 47 -0.40 -8.57 -3.51
CA ALA A 47 -0.76 -7.70 -4.63
C ALA A 47 -0.54 -8.39 -5.99
N SER A 48 0.59 -9.08 -6.19
CA SER A 48 0.85 -9.85 -7.41
C SER A 48 -0.18 -10.95 -7.62
N ARG A 49 -0.63 -11.63 -6.55
CA ARG A 49 -1.73 -12.61 -6.61
C ARG A 49 -3.05 -11.97 -7.00
N GLU A 50 -3.39 -10.81 -6.45
CA GLU A 50 -4.63 -10.08 -6.77
C GLU A 50 -4.65 -9.62 -8.24
N ILE A 51 -3.52 -9.11 -8.73
CA ILE A 51 -3.35 -8.74 -10.14
C ILE A 51 -3.48 -9.97 -11.02
N ALA A 52 -2.84 -11.08 -10.66
CA ALA A 52 -2.97 -12.34 -11.40
C ALA A 52 -4.41 -12.86 -11.46
N HIS A 53 -5.13 -12.77 -10.33
CA HIS A 53 -6.54 -13.11 -10.29
C HIS A 53 -7.37 -12.20 -11.21
N THR A 54 -7.17 -10.88 -11.12
CA THR A 54 -7.86 -9.89 -11.95
C THR A 54 -7.57 -10.08 -13.44
N MET A 55 -6.31 -10.37 -13.80
CA MET A 55 -5.90 -10.67 -15.17
C MET A 55 -6.47 -11.99 -15.68
N SER A 56 -6.51 -13.04 -14.85
CA SER A 56 -7.10 -14.33 -15.23
C SER A 56 -8.59 -14.26 -15.54
N ASN A 57 -9.29 -13.33 -14.88
CA ASN A 57 -10.72 -13.08 -15.04
C ASN A 57 -11.02 -11.96 -16.05
N SER A 58 -10.00 -11.27 -16.55
CA SER A 58 -10.14 -10.21 -17.56
C SER A 58 -10.45 -10.81 -18.93
N ALA A 59 -11.33 -10.15 -19.68
CA ALA A 59 -11.68 -10.53 -21.05
C ALA A 59 -10.49 -10.37 -22.03
N ASN A 60 -9.48 -9.59 -21.68
CA ASN A 60 -8.24 -9.43 -22.45
C ASN A 60 -7.23 -10.52 -22.07
N LYS A 61 -7.60 -11.78 -22.30
CA LYS A 61 -6.83 -12.97 -21.93
C LYS A 61 -5.81 -13.35 -23.01
N VAL A 62 -5.07 -12.37 -23.53
CA VAL A 62 -4.02 -12.64 -24.52
C VAL A 62 -2.86 -13.35 -23.82
N TYR A 63 -2.97 -14.69 -23.74
CA TYR A 63 -1.90 -15.69 -23.62
C TYR A 63 -0.70 -15.41 -22.68
N LEU A 64 -0.88 -14.71 -21.55
CA LEU A 64 0.16 -14.75 -20.50
C LEU A 64 0.08 -16.09 -19.77
N SER A 65 1.13 -16.92 -19.90
CA SER A 65 1.32 -18.11 -19.08
C SER A 65 1.45 -17.69 -17.61
N SER A 66 0.90 -18.48 -16.69
CA SER A 66 1.02 -18.21 -15.25
C SER A 66 2.47 -18.20 -14.77
N ASP A 67 3.36 -18.91 -15.48
CA ASP A 67 4.81 -18.90 -15.25
C ASP A 67 5.48 -17.60 -15.74
N ASP A 68 4.92 -16.93 -16.76
CA ASP A 68 5.45 -15.65 -17.27
C ASP A 68 4.94 -14.45 -16.46
N LEU A 69 3.84 -14.62 -15.72
CA LEU A 69 3.25 -13.60 -14.85
C LEU A 69 4.03 -13.43 -13.53
N LEU A 70 5.30 -13.81 -13.48
CA LEU A 70 6.22 -13.59 -12.35
C LEU A 70 6.53 -12.09 -12.20
N LEU A 71 5.50 -11.30 -11.88
CA LEU A 71 5.51 -9.86 -11.68
C LEU A 71 6.34 -9.54 -10.43
N ASN A 72 7.66 -9.53 -10.62
CA ASN A 72 8.67 -9.01 -9.70
C ASN A 72 9.10 -9.91 -8.51
N LEU A 73 8.66 -11.16 -8.42
CA LEU A 73 9.04 -12.04 -7.30
C LEU A 73 10.52 -12.50 -7.32
N GLN A 74 11.18 -12.47 -8.49
CA GLN A 74 12.57 -12.92 -8.65
C GLN A 74 13.60 -11.90 -8.12
N ASP A 75 13.25 -10.62 -8.13
CA ASP A 75 14.10 -9.53 -7.60
C ASP A 75 13.99 -9.44 -6.06
N MET A 76 12.87 -9.90 -5.49
CA MET A 76 12.64 -10.00 -4.06
C MET A 76 13.34 -11.22 -3.43
N LYS A 77 14.64 -11.36 -3.69
CA LYS A 77 15.48 -12.33 -2.98
C LYS A 77 15.55 -11.91 -1.52
N LEU A 78 14.77 -12.61 -0.69
CA LEU A 78 14.89 -12.59 0.75
C LEU A 78 16.28 -13.11 1.10
N ASP A 79 17.23 -12.21 1.36
CA ASP A 79 18.46 -12.57 2.06
C ASP A 79 18.03 -13.12 3.42
N ASN A 80 18.05 -14.45 3.51
CA ASN A 80 17.64 -15.18 4.70
C ASN A 80 18.63 -14.82 5.82
N VAL A 81 18.28 -13.83 6.64
CA VAL A 81 18.93 -13.53 7.92
C VAL A 81 18.52 -14.61 8.92
N ASN A 82 18.81 -15.87 8.61
CA ASN A 82 18.82 -16.94 9.59
C ASN A 82 19.81 -18.03 9.18
N SER A 83 21.06 -17.63 8.97
CA SER A 83 22.19 -18.53 9.07
C SER A 83 23.32 -17.79 9.77
N LYS A 84 23.35 -17.92 11.11
CA LYS A 84 24.56 -18.16 11.89
C LYS A 84 24.16 -18.49 13.33
N LYS A 85 24.29 -19.79 13.60
CA LYS A 85 24.75 -20.40 14.85
C LYS A 85 25.46 -19.45 15.82
#